data_AF-A0A497AGT7-F1
#
_entry.id   AF-A0A497AGT7-F1
#
_cell.length_a   1.000
_cell.length_b   1.000
_cell.length_c   1.000
_cell.angle_alpha   90.00
_cell.angle_beta   90.00
_cell.angle_gamma   90.00
#
_symmetry.space_group_name_H-M   'P 1'
#
loop_
_entity.id
_entity.type
_entity.pdbx_description
1 polymer ?
#
loop_
_entity_poly.entity_id
_entity_poly.type
_entity_poly.pdbx_seq_one_letter_code
_entity_poly.pdbx_strand_id
1 'polypeptide(L)'
;RLVQKSLGEGLGLHSDENHFTIFRDHVTGLEYIRSSRELCESGLYVKLSAYKRHVFLDFREVQDNEWQKYAQLTAYLNGRGVPNITEALQEIFLQPIHRPFRELVNAGTLEQVSKWASQQVGDETVLDDVEQKMTALLREIKRITNGSGDETAIARQMRQELLATCNLPPANLQLAHLYIFTHALGKIVDEANFAQISRSWLDEWLLGKIIAGALRDLGLDEDAAWRAVAAIKILVSHQQWFAEKQPYQILKSWLQDDEVQRFLQVNRHQAVLWFNQEAFEQLLGWMLLTATVTINADPLRPADKAAQESAALRDVVKKLQQAQEQSGYQVEKLLQAAREKPVTLPPSASGINPARKPPS
;
A
#
# COMPACT_ATOMS: atom_id res chain seq x y z
N ARG A 1 39.80 -24.07 33.44
CA ARG A 1 39.89 -22.83 34.25
C ARG A 1 38.56 -22.10 34.06
N LEU A 2 37.76 -21.94 35.12
CA LEU A 2 36.51 -21.17 35.03
C LEU A 2 36.90 -19.70 34.92
N VAL A 3 36.47 -19.02 33.85
CA VAL A 3 36.72 -17.58 33.67
C VAL A 3 35.43 -16.86 34.02
N GLN A 4 35.49 -16.00 35.03
CA GLN A 4 34.37 -15.13 35.41
C GLN A 4 34.60 -13.77 34.75
N LYS A 5 33.60 -13.27 34.03
CA LYS A 5 33.58 -11.96 33.38
C LYS A 5 32.30 -11.23 33.79
N SER A 6 32.32 -9.90 33.77
CA SER A 6 31.09 -9.13 33.86
C SER A 6 30.21 -9.36 32.63
N LEU A 7 28.92 -8.99 32.69
CA LEU A 7 28.03 -9.09 31.53
C LEU A 7 28.56 -8.28 30.35
N GLY A 8 29.01 -7.05 30.62
CA GLY A 8 29.62 -6.18 29.61
C GLY A 8 30.87 -6.78 28.97
N GLU A 9 31.78 -7.34 29.76
CA GLU A 9 32.98 -8.01 29.26
C GLU A 9 32.69 -9.32 28.50
N GLY A 10 31.64 -10.03 28.90
CA GLY A 10 31.20 -11.27 28.26
C GLY A 10 30.57 -11.02 26.88
N LEU A 11 29.86 -9.91 26.74
CA LEU A 11 29.19 -9.49 25.51
C LEU A 11 30.03 -8.54 24.64
N GLY A 12 31.13 -7.99 25.16
CA GLY A 12 31.98 -7.04 24.44
C GLY A 12 31.36 -5.66 24.28
N LEU A 13 30.62 -5.18 25.28
CA LEU A 13 29.90 -3.89 25.24
C LEU A 13 30.82 -2.71 25.58
N HIS A 14 30.53 -1.55 25.00
CA HIS A 14 31.20 -0.29 25.30
C HIS A 14 30.48 0.44 26.45
N SER A 15 31.22 0.82 27.49
CA SER A 15 30.69 1.54 28.66
C SER A 15 30.65 3.05 28.41
N ASP A 16 29.94 3.46 27.37
CA ASP A 16 29.81 4.85 26.92
C ASP A 16 28.34 5.29 26.89
N GLU A 17 28.08 6.60 27.04
CA GLU A 17 26.72 7.15 27.09
C GLU A 17 25.92 7.02 25.79
N ASN A 18 26.61 6.92 24.65
CA ASN A 18 25.99 6.85 23.33
C ASN A 18 25.83 5.41 22.81
N HIS A 19 26.14 4.39 23.61
CA HIS A 19 26.02 2.99 23.22
C HIS A 19 24.81 2.33 23.88
N PHE A 20 24.05 1.57 23.07
CA PHE A 20 22.86 0.86 23.49
C PHE A 20 22.92 -0.59 23.04
N THR A 21 22.45 -1.50 23.88
CA THR A 21 22.39 -2.92 23.54
C THR A 21 20.95 -3.32 23.25
N ILE A 22 20.73 -3.91 22.07
CA ILE A 22 19.47 -4.51 21.67
C ILE A 22 19.58 -6.03 21.80
N PHE A 23 18.55 -6.67 22.35
CA PHE A 23 18.48 -8.13 22.48
C PHE A 23 17.02 -8.60 22.46
N ARG A 24 16.80 -9.89 22.18
CA ARG A 24 15.46 -10.47 22.04
C ARG A 24 15.21 -11.56 23.07
N ASP A 25 14.03 -11.55 23.68
CA ASP A 25 13.53 -12.70 24.42
C ASP A 25 12.77 -13.65 23.50
N HIS A 26 13.35 -14.80 23.19
CA HIS A 26 12.74 -15.78 22.29
C HIS A 26 11.50 -16.46 22.87
N VAL A 27 11.22 -16.29 24.16
CA VAL A 27 10.00 -16.80 24.77
C VAL A 27 8.80 -15.91 24.44
N THR A 28 9.00 -14.59 24.47
CA THR A 28 7.93 -13.60 24.21
C THR A 28 7.96 -13.04 22.79
N GLY A 29 9.07 -13.20 22.08
CA GLY A 29 9.32 -12.59 20.77
C GLY A 29 9.66 -11.11 20.83
N LEU A 30 9.74 -10.50 22.02
CA LEU A 30 9.99 -9.07 22.18
C LEU A 30 11.48 -8.75 22.16
N GLU A 31 11.81 -7.63 21.51
CA GLU A 31 13.10 -6.96 21.57
C GLU A 31 13.11 -5.91 22.69
N TYR A 32 14.28 -5.74 23.29
CA TYR A 32 14.55 -4.79 24.36
C TYR A 32 15.76 -3.96 23.97
N ILE A 33 15.78 -2.70 24.38
CA ILE A 33 16.94 -1.81 24.26
C ILE A 33 17.31 -1.28 25.65
N ARG A 34 18.61 -1.26 25.96
CA ARG A 34 19.17 -0.76 27.23
C ARG A 34 20.43 0.04 26.96
N SER A 35 20.77 0.94 27.88
CA SER A 35 22.09 1.57 27.87
C SER A 35 23.18 0.51 28.04
N SER A 36 24.17 0.50 27.16
CA SER A 36 25.32 -0.42 27.30
C SER A 36 26.12 -0.10 28.56
N ARG A 37 26.26 1.19 28.89
CA ARG A 37 26.88 1.64 30.14
C ARG A 37 26.16 1.07 31.37
N GLU A 38 24.83 1.15 31.41
CA GLU A 38 24.03 0.58 32.50
C GLU A 38 24.23 -0.93 32.63
N LEU A 39 24.26 -1.66 31.50
CA LEU A 39 24.52 -3.11 31.50
C LEU A 39 25.93 -3.46 31.98
N CYS A 40 26.93 -2.63 31.68
CA CYS A 40 28.30 -2.80 32.16
C CYS A 40 28.42 -2.53 33.67
N GLU A 41 27.77 -1.48 34.17
CA GLU A 41 27.89 -1.03 35.57
C GLU A 41 26.98 -1.81 36.52
N SER A 42 25.74 -2.08 36.12
CA SER A 42 24.67 -2.62 36.97
C SER A 42 24.18 -4.00 36.55
N GLY A 43 24.63 -4.51 35.40
CA GLY A 43 24.16 -5.78 34.85
C GLY A 43 22.73 -5.70 34.29
N LEU A 44 22.13 -6.86 34.02
CA LEU A 44 20.77 -6.95 33.50
C LEU A 44 19.79 -7.34 34.62
N TYR A 45 18.84 -6.46 34.93
CA TYR A 45 17.75 -6.79 35.84
C TYR A 45 16.77 -7.79 35.20
N VAL A 46 16.56 -8.93 35.86
CA VAL A 46 15.60 -9.96 35.43
C VAL A 46 14.74 -10.37 36.61
N LYS A 47 13.41 -10.35 36.43
CA LYS A 47 12.45 -10.88 37.40
C LYS A 47 11.77 -12.13 36.85
N LEU A 48 11.98 -13.26 37.52
CA LEU A 48 11.34 -14.53 37.22
C LEU A 48 10.25 -14.81 38.27
N SER A 49 9.02 -15.00 37.80
CA SER A 49 7.91 -15.54 38.60
C SER A 49 7.87 -17.07 38.46
N ALA A 50 7.03 -17.74 39.24
CA ALA A 50 6.85 -19.20 39.13
C ALA A 50 6.53 -19.62 37.68
N TYR A 51 7.21 -20.66 37.20
CA TYR A 51 7.11 -21.22 35.84
C TYR A 51 7.49 -20.28 34.69
N LYS A 52 8.00 -19.08 34.97
CA LYS A 52 8.48 -18.17 33.93
C LYS A 52 9.91 -18.54 33.51
N ARG A 53 10.19 -18.45 32.22
CA ARG A 53 11.54 -18.52 31.64
C ARG A 53 11.76 -17.34 30.70
N HIS A 54 13.01 -16.92 30.58
CA HIS A 54 13.47 -15.96 29.58
C HIS A 54 14.61 -16.59 28.79
N VAL A 55 14.64 -16.35 27.49
CA VAL A 55 15.74 -16.81 26.61
C VAL A 55 16.20 -15.60 25.82
N PHE A 56 17.12 -14.83 26.41
CA PHE A 56 17.69 -13.65 25.77
C PHE A 56 18.80 -14.06 24.81
N LEU A 57 18.64 -13.75 23.53
CA LEU A 57 19.65 -13.96 22.47
C LEU A 57 19.70 -12.70 21.57
N ASP A 58 20.44 -12.80 20.47
CA ASP A 58 20.56 -11.75 19.44
C ASP A 58 21.05 -10.39 19.98
N PHE A 59 21.92 -10.44 20.98
CA PHE A 59 22.60 -9.26 21.53
C PHE A 59 23.41 -8.57 20.44
N ARG A 60 23.12 -7.30 20.22
CA ARG A 60 23.86 -6.42 19.32
C ARG A 60 23.94 -5.03 19.94
N GLU A 61 25.12 -4.43 19.85
CA GLU A 61 25.32 -3.06 20.27
C GLU A 61 25.13 -2.10 19.10
N VAL A 62 24.48 -0.97 19.37
CA VAL A 62 24.26 0.12 18.43
C VAL A 62 24.75 1.41 19.07
N GLN A 63 25.28 2.31 18.23
CA GLN A 63 25.73 3.61 18.66
C GLN A 63 24.76 4.68 18.18
N ASP A 64 24.44 5.62 19.05
CA ASP A 64 23.67 6.80 18.70
C ASP A 64 24.50 7.80 17.91
N ASN A 65 23.82 8.49 16.99
CA ASN A 65 24.37 9.62 16.25
C ASN A 65 23.82 10.94 16.82
N GLU A 66 24.06 12.05 16.11
CA GLU A 66 23.65 13.40 16.54
C GLU A 66 22.14 13.54 16.83
N TRP A 67 21.29 12.67 16.25
CA TRP A 67 19.85 12.67 16.47
C TRP A 67 19.41 11.90 17.73
N GLN A 68 20.33 11.20 18.42
CA GLN A 68 20.09 10.50 19.69
C GLN A 68 18.83 9.61 19.70
N LYS A 69 18.63 8.86 18.61
CA LYS A 69 17.39 8.11 18.37
C LYS A 69 17.21 6.94 19.34
N TYR A 70 18.29 6.24 19.67
CA TYR A 70 18.27 5.10 20.57
C TYR A 70 18.13 5.56 22.02
N ALA A 71 18.70 6.69 22.40
CA ALA A 71 18.52 7.32 23.71
C ALA A 71 17.05 7.71 23.94
N GLN A 72 16.44 8.41 22.99
CA GLN A 72 15.03 8.78 23.06
C GLN A 72 14.12 7.55 23.16
N LEU A 73 14.36 6.53 22.34
CA LEU A 73 13.60 5.28 22.42
C LEU A 73 13.79 4.56 23.76
N THR A 74 15.01 4.47 24.26
CA THR A 74 15.31 3.80 25.53
C THR A 74 14.58 4.48 26.69
N ALA A 75 14.59 5.82 26.71
CA ALA A 75 13.83 6.61 27.68
C ALA A 75 12.31 6.41 27.54
N TYR A 76 11.79 6.41 26.31
CA TYR A 76 10.37 6.21 26.03
C TYR A 76 9.85 4.82 26.42
N LEU A 77 10.61 3.78 26.10
CA LEU A 77 10.24 2.40 26.44
C LEU A 77 10.35 2.15 27.93
N ASN A 78 11.28 2.82 28.62
CA ASN A 78 11.49 2.73 30.07
C ASN A 78 11.48 1.28 30.56
N GLY A 79 12.28 0.44 29.89
CA GLY A 79 12.39 -0.97 30.22
C GLY A 79 11.38 -1.90 29.53
N ARG A 80 10.32 -1.39 28.92
CA ARG A 80 9.33 -2.21 28.18
C ARG A 80 9.96 -2.82 26.91
N GLY A 81 9.54 -4.04 26.59
CA GLY A 81 9.89 -4.71 25.34
C GLY A 81 8.92 -4.34 24.22
N VAL A 82 9.38 -4.38 22.98
CA VAL A 82 8.59 -4.13 21.77
C VAL A 82 8.81 -5.26 20.78
N PRO A 83 7.87 -5.57 19.87
CA PRO A 83 8.08 -6.62 18.87
C PRO A 83 9.30 -6.37 17.97
N ASN A 84 9.59 -5.10 17.65
CA ASN A 84 10.70 -4.71 16.77
C ASN A 84 11.20 -3.30 17.14
N ILE A 85 12.48 -3.17 17.49
CA ILE A 85 13.10 -1.89 17.87
C ILE A 85 13.15 -0.92 16.68
N THR A 86 13.37 -1.41 15.47
CA THR A 86 13.46 -0.58 14.27
C THR A 86 12.13 0.10 13.97
N GLU A 87 11.03 -0.66 14.05
CA GLU A 87 9.68 -0.10 13.91
C GLU A 87 9.37 0.88 15.04
N ALA A 88 9.73 0.56 16.28
CA ALA A 88 9.49 1.46 17.41
C ALA A 88 10.23 2.81 17.26
N LEU A 89 11.45 2.80 16.69
CA LEU A 89 12.14 4.03 16.31
C LEU A 89 11.34 4.80 15.26
N GLN A 90 10.95 4.15 14.17
CA GLN A 90 10.17 4.78 13.09
C GLN A 90 8.89 5.41 13.63
N GLU A 91 8.14 4.70 14.48
CA GLU A 91 6.91 5.21 15.08
C GLU A 91 7.14 6.50 15.89
N ILE A 92 8.25 6.63 16.63
CA ILE A 92 8.56 7.86 17.37
C ILE A 92 8.79 9.04 16.41
N PHE A 93 9.61 8.87 15.38
CA PHE A 93 9.92 9.96 14.43
C PHE A 93 8.75 10.32 13.53
N LEU A 94 7.88 9.36 13.24
CA LEU A 94 6.73 9.54 12.37
C LEU A 94 5.48 9.99 13.11
N GLN A 95 5.51 10.21 14.43
CA GLN A 95 4.35 10.74 15.18
C GLN A 95 3.69 11.98 14.53
N PRO A 96 4.44 12.96 14.01
CA PRO A 96 3.83 14.11 13.34
C PRO A 96 3.02 13.74 12.09
N ILE A 97 3.35 12.63 11.41
CA ILE A 97 2.58 12.08 10.28
C ILE A 97 1.46 11.17 10.79
N HIS A 98 1.77 10.27 11.73
CA HIS A 98 0.85 9.24 12.21
C HIS A 98 -0.35 9.84 12.92
N ARG A 99 -0.19 10.93 13.66
CA ARG A 99 -1.31 11.58 14.35
C ARG A 99 -2.38 12.09 13.37
N PRO A 100 -2.09 13.01 12.43
CA PRO A 100 -3.09 13.46 11.47
C PRO A 100 -3.58 12.31 10.57
N PHE A 101 -2.72 11.34 10.24
CA PHE A 101 -3.16 10.17 9.48
C PHE A 101 -4.15 9.29 10.25
N ARG A 102 -3.99 9.08 11.57
CA ARG A 102 -4.98 8.37 12.41
C ARG A 102 -6.27 9.17 12.57
N GLU A 103 -6.19 10.50 12.65
CA GLU A 103 -7.38 11.37 12.69
C GLU A 103 -8.17 11.32 11.36
N LEU A 104 -7.49 11.09 10.23
CA LEU A 104 -8.09 10.87 8.91
C LEU A 104 -8.59 9.41 8.73
N VAL A 105 -7.81 8.43 9.18
CA VAL A 105 -8.03 7.00 8.98
C VAL A 105 -8.37 6.35 10.32
N ASN A 106 -9.62 6.50 10.74
CA ASN A 106 -10.21 5.80 11.88
C ASN A 106 -11.64 5.35 11.54
N ALA A 107 -12.16 4.42 12.32
CA ALA A 107 -13.50 3.86 12.15
C ALA A 107 -14.58 4.96 12.00
N GLY A 108 -14.57 5.97 12.88
CA GLY A 108 -15.57 7.05 12.87
C GLY A 108 -15.55 7.88 11.58
N THR A 109 -14.37 8.28 11.11
CA THR A 109 -14.24 9.06 9.86
C THR A 109 -14.63 8.19 8.65
N LEU A 110 -14.20 6.93 8.60
CA LEU A 110 -14.55 6.01 7.51
C LEU A 110 -16.06 5.72 7.45
N GLU A 111 -16.72 5.54 8.58
CA GLU A 111 -18.18 5.39 8.67
C GLU A 111 -18.90 6.65 8.22
N GLN A 112 -18.47 7.82 8.68
CA GLN A 112 -19.07 9.11 8.32
C GLN A 112 -19.01 9.37 6.82
N VAL A 113 -17.84 9.19 6.20
CA VAL A 113 -17.67 9.41 4.75
C VAL A 113 -18.42 8.36 3.94
N SER A 114 -18.43 7.09 4.37
CA SER A 114 -19.20 6.03 3.70
C SER A 114 -20.71 6.28 3.77
N LYS A 115 -21.20 6.73 4.93
CA LYS A 115 -22.59 7.13 5.09
C LYS A 115 -22.92 8.32 4.21
N TRP A 116 -22.06 9.34 4.21
CA TRP A 116 -22.21 10.52 3.35
C TRP A 116 -22.29 10.12 1.87
N ALA A 117 -21.37 9.30 1.37
CA ALA A 117 -21.35 8.87 -0.03
C ALA A 117 -22.57 8.01 -0.41
N SER A 118 -23.10 7.24 0.53
CA SER A 118 -24.33 6.45 0.31
C SER A 118 -25.62 7.29 0.30
N GLN A 119 -25.57 8.53 0.77
CA GLN A 119 -26.70 9.44 0.85
C GLN A 119 -26.71 10.38 -0.36
N GLN A 120 -27.86 10.49 -1.06
CA GLN A 120 -27.99 11.35 -2.25
C GLN A 120 -27.79 12.85 -1.96
N VAL A 121 -27.95 13.28 -0.70
CA VAL A 121 -27.69 14.64 -0.22
C VAL A 121 -26.99 14.52 1.14
N GLY A 122 -25.67 14.37 1.11
CA GLY A 122 -24.85 14.32 2.32
C GLY A 122 -24.53 15.72 2.85
N ASP A 123 -24.30 15.83 4.17
CA ASP A 123 -23.86 17.06 4.82
C ASP A 123 -22.46 17.47 4.34
N GLU A 124 -22.33 18.62 3.70
CA GLU A 124 -21.05 19.13 3.18
C GLU A 124 -19.98 19.30 4.26
N THR A 125 -20.39 19.47 5.53
CA THR A 125 -19.45 19.59 6.65
C THR A 125 -18.58 18.34 6.84
N VAL A 126 -19.06 17.16 6.42
CA VAL A 126 -18.27 15.92 6.44
C VAL A 126 -17.08 16.03 5.48
N LEU A 127 -17.30 16.53 4.27
CA LEU A 127 -16.21 16.71 3.31
C LEU A 127 -15.25 17.83 3.73
N ASP A 128 -15.77 18.89 4.36
CA ASP A 128 -14.94 19.98 4.87
C ASP A 128 -13.99 19.49 5.98
N ASP A 129 -14.49 18.68 6.91
CA ASP A 129 -13.67 18.05 7.96
C ASP A 129 -12.59 17.13 7.37
N VAL A 130 -12.95 16.30 6.39
CA VAL A 130 -12.01 15.39 5.72
C VAL A 130 -10.96 16.16 4.92
N GLU A 131 -11.33 17.20 4.18
CA GLU A 131 -10.40 18.07 3.46
C GLU A 131 -9.43 18.78 4.42
N GLN A 132 -9.91 19.24 5.58
CA GLN A 132 -9.07 19.83 6.62
C GLN A 132 -8.06 18.81 7.18
N LYS A 133 -8.50 17.59 7.48
CA LYS A 133 -7.63 16.49 7.94
C LYS A 133 -6.58 16.11 6.89
N MET A 134 -6.98 15.99 5.62
CA MET A 134 -6.05 15.75 4.50
C MET A 134 -5.02 16.87 4.38
N THR A 135 -5.45 18.13 4.46
CA THR A 135 -4.55 19.29 4.42
C THR A 135 -3.57 19.28 5.60
N ALA A 136 -4.03 18.97 6.81
CA ALA A 136 -3.17 18.88 7.99
C ALA A 136 -2.10 17.79 7.84
N LEU A 137 -2.48 16.61 7.34
CA LEU A 137 -1.55 15.53 7.02
C LEU A 137 -0.50 15.98 5.98
N LEU A 138 -0.95 16.54 4.86
CA LEU A 138 -0.07 16.97 3.76
C LEU A 138 0.92 18.06 4.20
N ARG A 139 0.53 18.95 5.13
CA ARG A 139 1.44 19.93 5.74
C ARG A 139 2.55 19.29 6.55
N GLU A 140 2.24 18.28 7.36
CA GLU A 140 3.27 17.56 8.13
C GLU A 140 4.19 16.74 7.21
N ILE A 141 3.63 16.11 6.17
CA ILE A 141 4.41 15.44 5.11
C ILE A 141 5.38 16.44 4.48
N LYS A 142 4.89 17.62 4.09
CA LYS A 142 5.73 18.68 3.49
C LYS A 142 6.84 19.14 4.42
N ARG A 143 6.53 19.33 5.70
CA ARG A 143 7.50 19.75 6.72
C ARG A 143 8.60 18.71 6.93
N ILE A 144 8.26 17.42 6.94
CA ILE A 144 9.24 16.34 7.18
C ILE A 144 10.07 16.05 5.94
N THR A 145 9.47 16.11 4.75
CA THR A 145 10.14 15.80 3.48
C THR A 145 10.86 16.99 2.86
N ASN A 146 10.66 18.21 3.38
CA ASN A 146 11.03 19.47 2.73
C ASN A 146 10.50 19.57 1.28
N GLY A 147 9.31 19.01 1.03
CA GLY A 147 8.65 19.06 -0.28
C GLY A 147 8.14 20.45 -0.65
N SER A 148 7.79 20.64 -1.92
CA SER A 148 7.30 21.92 -2.46
C SER A 148 5.86 21.88 -2.97
N GLY A 149 5.21 20.71 -3.02
CA GLY A 149 3.84 20.58 -3.52
C GLY A 149 2.82 21.41 -2.74
N ASP A 150 1.69 21.70 -3.38
CA ASP A 150 0.60 22.48 -2.79
C ASP A 150 -0.37 21.57 -2.03
N GLU A 151 -0.29 21.59 -0.71
CA GLU A 151 -1.12 20.75 0.17
C GLU A 151 -2.62 20.99 -0.04
N THR A 152 -3.02 22.24 -0.31
CA THR A 152 -4.43 22.62 -0.44
C THR A 152 -4.97 22.18 -1.79
N ALA A 153 -4.19 22.31 -2.86
CA ALA A 153 -4.57 21.82 -4.19
C ALA A 153 -4.72 20.29 -4.19
N ILE A 154 -3.79 19.56 -3.55
CA ILE A 154 -3.85 18.10 -3.45
C ILE A 154 -5.07 17.66 -2.62
N ALA A 155 -5.34 18.29 -1.47
CA ALA A 155 -6.51 17.97 -0.65
C ALA A 155 -7.83 18.23 -1.39
N ARG A 156 -7.91 19.33 -2.15
CA ARG A 156 -9.07 19.63 -3.02
C ARG A 156 -9.26 18.60 -4.12
N GLN A 157 -8.18 18.14 -4.75
CA GLN A 157 -8.27 17.04 -5.72
C GLN A 157 -8.87 15.80 -5.06
N MET A 158 -8.31 15.37 -3.92
CA MET A 158 -8.82 14.19 -3.20
C MET A 158 -10.30 14.37 -2.80
N ARG A 159 -10.74 15.57 -2.44
CA ARG A 159 -12.16 15.87 -2.21
C ARG A 159 -13.03 15.65 -3.45
N GLN A 160 -12.58 16.07 -4.63
CA GLN A 160 -13.32 15.81 -5.87
C GLN A 160 -13.41 14.31 -6.17
N GLU A 161 -12.35 13.56 -5.85
CA GLU A 161 -12.36 12.11 -5.95
C GLU A 161 -13.33 11.45 -4.95
N LEU A 162 -13.46 11.98 -3.72
CA LEU A 162 -14.49 11.55 -2.78
C LEU A 162 -15.90 11.79 -3.32
N LEU A 163 -16.16 12.93 -3.96
CA LEU A 163 -17.45 13.22 -4.63
C LEU A 163 -17.78 12.21 -5.73
N ALA A 164 -16.77 11.72 -6.46
CA ALA A 164 -16.96 10.68 -7.46
C ALA A 164 -17.37 9.32 -6.85
N THR A 165 -17.20 9.11 -5.54
CA THR A 165 -17.57 7.84 -4.88
C THR A 165 -19.06 7.68 -4.61
N CYS A 166 -19.86 8.75 -4.66
CA CYS A 166 -21.30 8.69 -4.35
C CYS A 166 -22.11 7.73 -5.26
N ASN A 167 -21.57 7.42 -6.43
CA ASN A 167 -22.19 6.50 -7.40
C ASN A 167 -21.65 5.06 -7.28
N LEU A 168 -20.75 4.78 -6.33
CA LEU A 168 -20.18 3.46 -6.14
C LEU A 168 -21.06 2.59 -5.23
N PRO A 169 -21.03 1.25 -5.41
CA PRO A 169 -21.68 0.33 -4.48
C PRO A 169 -21.14 0.48 -3.05
N PRO A 170 -22.00 0.42 -2.01
CA PRO A 170 -21.57 0.59 -0.62
C PRO A 170 -20.44 -0.34 -0.18
N ALA A 171 -20.42 -1.58 -0.69
CA ALA A 171 -19.38 -2.57 -0.38
C ALA A 171 -17.96 -2.13 -0.81
N ASN A 172 -17.86 -1.15 -1.70
CA ASN A 172 -16.58 -0.70 -2.25
C ASN A 172 -16.10 0.64 -1.67
N LEU A 173 -16.95 1.35 -0.91
CA LEU A 173 -16.68 2.72 -0.46
C LEU A 173 -15.46 2.79 0.46
N GLN A 174 -15.34 1.89 1.43
CA GLN A 174 -14.23 1.92 2.39
C GLN A 174 -12.87 1.80 1.71
N LEU A 175 -12.72 0.86 0.77
CA LEU A 175 -11.48 0.68 0.01
C LEU A 175 -11.19 1.90 -0.88
N ALA A 176 -12.22 2.47 -1.52
CA ALA A 176 -12.10 3.68 -2.33
C ALA A 176 -11.59 4.86 -1.50
N HIS A 177 -12.17 5.11 -0.32
CA HIS A 177 -11.75 6.21 0.56
C HIS A 177 -10.31 6.04 1.03
N LEU A 178 -9.92 4.84 1.46
CA LEU A 178 -8.54 4.57 1.89
C LEU A 178 -7.52 4.73 0.76
N TYR A 179 -7.90 4.35 -0.46
CA TYR A 179 -7.10 4.64 -1.65
C TYR A 179 -6.97 6.16 -1.90
N ILE A 180 -8.08 6.91 -1.86
CA ILE A 180 -8.08 8.37 -2.07
C ILE A 180 -7.24 9.09 -1.00
N PHE A 181 -7.26 8.63 0.25
CA PHE A 181 -6.46 9.22 1.32
C PHE A 181 -4.95 8.97 1.20
N THR A 182 -4.51 8.11 0.26
CA THR A 182 -3.12 7.66 0.18
C THR A 182 -2.47 7.81 -1.19
N HIS A 183 -3.22 7.74 -2.29
CA HIS A 183 -2.63 7.60 -3.64
C HIS A 183 -1.80 8.81 -4.11
N ALA A 184 -2.12 10.02 -3.63
CA ALA A 184 -1.50 11.27 -4.09
C ALA A 184 -0.61 11.96 -3.04
N LEU A 185 -0.27 11.31 -1.92
CA LEU A 185 0.60 11.88 -0.88
C LEU A 185 1.98 12.30 -1.44
N GLY A 186 2.56 11.50 -2.33
CA GLY A 186 3.86 11.74 -2.94
C GLY A 186 3.94 13.03 -3.79
N LYS A 187 2.81 13.62 -4.18
CA LYS A 187 2.77 14.88 -4.95
C LYS A 187 3.37 16.06 -4.18
N ILE A 188 3.49 15.94 -2.86
CA ILE A 188 4.19 16.92 -2.02
C ILE A 188 5.67 17.04 -2.39
N VAL A 189 6.30 15.94 -2.82
CA VAL A 189 7.74 15.88 -3.10
C VAL A 189 8.02 15.87 -4.60
N ASP A 190 7.31 15.06 -5.37
CA ASP A 190 7.54 14.90 -6.81
C ASP A 190 6.22 14.58 -7.52
N GLU A 191 5.73 15.52 -8.33
CA GLU A 191 4.48 15.38 -9.08
C GLU A 191 4.56 14.37 -10.24
N ALA A 192 5.75 14.04 -10.74
CA ALA A 192 5.92 13.07 -11.81
C ALA A 192 5.96 11.63 -11.29
N ASN A 193 6.63 11.39 -10.16
CA ASN A 193 6.84 10.05 -9.59
C ASN A 193 6.01 9.76 -8.34
N PHE A 194 5.02 10.60 -8.02
CA PHE A 194 4.26 10.54 -6.78
C PHE A 194 3.64 9.17 -6.48
N ALA A 195 3.21 8.41 -7.49
CA ALA A 195 2.56 7.11 -7.29
C ALA A 195 3.47 6.12 -6.55
N GLN A 196 4.74 6.02 -6.96
CA GLN A 196 5.71 5.14 -6.32
C GLN A 196 6.10 5.63 -4.93
N ILE A 197 6.19 6.95 -4.73
CA ILE A 197 6.48 7.56 -3.43
C ILE A 197 5.34 7.32 -2.44
N SER A 198 4.10 7.62 -2.84
CA SER A 198 2.90 7.32 -2.05
C SER A 198 2.84 5.85 -1.66
N ARG A 199 3.15 4.97 -2.60
CA ARG A 199 3.21 3.52 -2.37
C ARG A 199 4.32 3.15 -1.39
N SER A 200 5.53 3.70 -1.49
CA SER A 200 6.62 3.37 -0.59
C SER A 200 6.29 3.79 0.83
N TRP A 201 5.68 4.97 1.02
CA TRP A 201 5.27 5.47 2.34
C TRP A 201 4.23 4.60 3.04
N LEU A 202 3.41 3.83 2.30
CA LEU A 202 2.52 2.85 2.94
C LEU A 202 3.29 1.82 3.78
N ASP A 203 4.51 1.45 3.35
CA ASP A 203 5.40 0.54 4.08
C ASP A 203 6.40 1.31 4.96
N GLU A 204 7.18 2.21 4.36
CA GLU A 204 8.28 2.93 5.01
C GLU A 204 7.81 3.77 6.20
N TRP A 205 6.59 4.32 6.11
CA TRP A 205 5.99 5.11 7.18
C TRP A 205 4.95 4.35 7.99
N LEU A 206 4.84 3.03 7.80
CA LEU A 206 3.92 2.16 8.53
C LEU A 206 2.44 2.60 8.42
N LEU A 207 2.07 3.33 7.36
CA LEU A 207 0.68 3.78 7.16
C LEU A 207 -0.25 2.58 6.92
N GLY A 208 0.26 1.51 6.28
CA GLY A 208 -0.47 0.26 6.11
C GLY A 208 -0.90 -0.37 7.44
N LYS A 209 -0.06 -0.27 8.48
CA LYS A 209 -0.39 -0.77 9.84
C LYS A 209 -1.51 0.04 10.49
N ILE A 210 -1.53 1.36 10.26
CA ILE A 210 -2.61 2.24 10.74
C ILE A 210 -3.92 1.93 10.02
N ILE A 211 -3.88 1.75 8.69
CA ILE A 211 -5.05 1.35 7.90
C ILE A 211 -5.60 0.00 8.38
N ALA A 212 -4.74 -1.00 8.55
CA ALA A 212 -5.15 -2.31 9.06
C ALA A 212 -5.79 -2.20 10.45
N GLY A 213 -5.24 -1.34 11.33
CA GLY A 213 -5.84 -1.01 12.63
C GLY A 213 -7.26 -0.46 12.52
N ALA A 214 -7.45 0.58 11.69
CA ALA A 214 -8.76 1.19 11.50
C ALA A 214 -9.79 0.21 10.92
N LEU A 215 -9.37 -0.67 10.00
CA LEU A 215 -10.24 -1.71 9.44
C LEU A 215 -10.63 -2.77 10.48
N ARG A 216 -9.74 -3.14 11.40
CA ARG A 216 -10.07 -4.03 12.52
C ARG A 216 -11.01 -3.40 13.52
N ASP A 217 -10.86 -2.11 13.79
CA ASP A 217 -11.78 -1.35 14.64
C ASP A 217 -13.19 -1.29 14.03
N LEU A 218 -13.30 -1.42 12.69
CA LEU A 218 -14.56 -1.60 11.94
C LEU A 218 -15.06 -3.05 11.90
N GLY A 219 -14.35 -3.99 12.52
CA GLY A 219 -14.75 -5.40 12.66
C GLY A 219 -14.19 -6.36 11.62
N LEU A 220 -13.26 -5.94 10.75
CA LEU A 220 -12.54 -6.88 9.88
C LEU A 220 -11.56 -7.73 10.70
N ASP A 221 -11.36 -8.97 10.30
CA ASP A 221 -10.28 -9.80 10.83
C ASP A 221 -8.89 -9.35 10.32
N GLU A 222 -7.83 -9.89 10.92
CA GLU A 222 -6.44 -9.55 10.61
C GLU A 222 -6.11 -9.78 9.13
N ASP A 223 -6.51 -10.92 8.57
CA ASP A 223 -6.19 -11.31 7.20
C ASP A 223 -6.93 -10.44 6.18
N ALA A 224 -8.22 -10.15 6.44
CA ALA A 224 -9.03 -9.27 5.62
C ALA A 224 -8.49 -7.83 5.64
N ALA A 225 -8.08 -7.32 6.80
CA ALA A 225 -7.50 -5.99 6.94
C ALA A 225 -6.19 -5.86 6.15
N TRP A 226 -5.28 -6.83 6.27
CA TRP A 226 -4.03 -6.82 5.50
C TRP A 226 -4.23 -7.07 4.01
N ARG A 227 -5.25 -7.86 3.64
CA ARG A 227 -5.65 -8.03 2.23
C ARG A 227 -6.14 -6.72 1.62
N ALA A 228 -6.91 -5.92 2.35
CA ALA A 228 -7.32 -4.59 1.91
C ALA A 228 -6.14 -3.62 1.78
N VAL A 229 -5.18 -3.68 2.71
CA VAL A 229 -3.92 -2.91 2.61
C VAL A 229 -3.12 -3.30 1.36
N ALA A 230 -2.99 -4.59 1.07
CA ALA A 230 -2.35 -5.06 -0.17
C ALA A 230 -3.09 -4.57 -1.42
N ALA A 231 -4.41 -4.56 -1.41
CA ALA A 231 -5.21 -4.01 -2.49
C ALA A 231 -4.92 -2.52 -2.69
N ILE A 232 -4.98 -1.69 -1.64
CA ILE A 232 -4.68 -0.25 -1.70
C ILE A 232 -3.31 -0.02 -2.34
N LYS A 233 -2.30 -0.78 -1.92
CA LYS A 233 -0.94 -0.70 -2.43
C LYS A 233 -0.84 -0.97 -3.94
N ILE A 234 -1.58 -1.97 -4.44
CA ILE A 234 -1.70 -2.23 -5.88
C ILE A 234 -2.38 -1.06 -6.58
N LEU A 235 -3.50 -0.57 -6.03
CA LEU A 235 -4.26 0.54 -6.60
C LEU A 235 -3.44 1.82 -6.71
N VAL A 236 -2.64 2.15 -5.69
CA VAL A 236 -1.73 3.31 -5.71
C VAL A 236 -0.65 3.16 -6.78
N SER A 237 -0.06 1.98 -6.91
CA SER A 237 1.01 1.69 -7.86
C SER A 237 0.53 1.72 -9.31
N HIS A 238 -0.69 1.22 -9.54
CA HIS A 238 -1.29 1.07 -10.86
C HIS A 238 -2.43 2.08 -11.10
N GLN A 239 -2.44 3.23 -10.42
CA GLN A 239 -3.54 4.21 -10.50
C GLN A 239 -3.80 4.78 -11.91
N GLN A 240 -2.84 4.64 -12.83
CA GLN A 240 -2.96 5.03 -14.25
C GLN A 240 -3.05 3.83 -15.21
N TRP A 241 -3.40 2.64 -14.72
CA TRP A 241 -3.45 1.41 -15.53
C TRP A 241 -4.29 1.53 -16.81
N PHE A 242 -5.30 2.41 -16.77
CA PHE A 242 -6.26 2.63 -17.85
C PHE A 242 -5.77 3.60 -18.93
N ALA A 243 -4.55 4.16 -18.82
CA ALA A 243 -3.94 4.92 -19.90
C ALA A 243 -3.62 4.03 -21.10
N GLU A 244 -3.21 2.79 -20.84
CA GLU A 244 -3.15 1.70 -21.84
C GLU A 244 -4.54 1.09 -21.99
N LYS A 245 -4.93 0.72 -23.21
CA LYS A 245 -6.24 0.10 -23.51
C LYS A 245 -6.11 -1.34 -24.00
N GLN A 246 -4.90 -1.82 -24.30
CA GLN A 246 -4.65 -3.18 -24.73
C GLN A 246 -4.62 -4.16 -23.53
N PRO A 247 -5.55 -5.13 -23.44
CA PRO A 247 -5.64 -6.06 -22.31
C PRO A 247 -4.33 -6.82 -22.03
N TYR A 248 -3.62 -7.23 -23.08
CA TYR A 248 -2.33 -7.92 -22.94
C TYR A 248 -1.26 -7.07 -22.24
N GLN A 249 -1.14 -5.79 -22.61
CA GLN A 249 -0.11 -4.91 -22.04
C GLN A 249 -0.43 -4.57 -20.57
N ILE A 250 -1.71 -4.35 -20.27
CA ILE A 250 -2.20 -4.13 -18.90
C ILE A 250 -1.85 -5.35 -18.03
N LEU A 251 -2.23 -6.56 -18.46
CA LEU A 251 -1.94 -7.78 -17.70
C LEU A 251 -0.45 -8.05 -17.54
N LYS A 252 0.33 -7.80 -18.60
CA LYS A 252 1.78 -7.97 -18.55
C LYS A 252 2.39 -7.04 -17.51
N SER A 253 1.95 -5.78 -17.45
CA SER A 253 2.40 -4.81 -16.44
C SER A 253 2.05 -5.29 -15.03
N TRP A 254 0.81 -5.71 -14.80
CA TRP A 254 0.36 -6.21 -13.51
C TRP A 254 1.12 -7.46 -13.05
N LEU A 255 1.34 -8.43 -13.95
CA LEU A 255 2.03 -9.68 -13.62
C LEU A 255 3.55 -9.52 -13.45
N GLN A 256 4.12 -8.37 -13.82
CA GLN A 256 5.51 -8.02 -13.50
C GLN A 256 5.66 -7.47 -12.07
N ASP A 257 4.55 -7.12 -11.42
CA ASP A 257 4.51 -6.63 -10.05
C ASP A 257 4.37 -7.79 -9.06
N ASP A 258 5.33 -7.92 -8.14
CA ASP A 258 5.33 -8.95 -7.11
C ASP A 258 4.14 -8.82 -6.14
N GLU A 259 3.67 -7.61 -5.86
CA GLU A 259 2.52 -7.39 -4.98
C GLU A 259 1.23 -7.89 -5.62
N VAL A 260 1.07 -7.66 -6.92
CA VAL A 260 -0.05 -8.22 -7.69
C VAL A 260 0.05 -9.75 -7.75
N GLN A 261 1.24 -10.32 -8.00
CA GLN A 261 1.41 -11.78 -8.03
C GLN A 261 1.06 -12.43 -6.68
N ARG A 262 1.48 -11.82 -5.56
CA ARG A 262 1.12 -12.29 -4.20
C ARG A 262 -0.38 -12.17 -3.96
N PHE A 263 -0.98 -11.05 -4.35
CA PHE A 263 -2.42 -10.83 -4.20
C PHE A 263 -3.24 -11.85 -5.00
N LEU A 264 -2.83 -12.13 -6.24
CA LEU A 264 -3.41 -13.15 -7.11
C LEU A 264 -3.07 -14.58 -6.68
N GLN A 265 -2.27 -14.76 -5.62
CA GLN A 265 -1.81 -16.05 -5.11
C GLN A 265 -1.17 -16.89 -6.22
N VAL A 266 -0.28 -16.27 -7.00
CA VAL A 266 0.41 -16.95 -8.10
C VAL A 266 1.35 -18.00 -7.52
N ASN A 267 1.11 -19.27 -7.88
CA ASN A 267 1.87 -20.40 -7.37
C ASN A 267 2.34 -21.30 -8.52
N ARG A 268 3.49 -21.96 -8.32
CA ARG A 268 4.04 -22.92 -9.28
C ARG A 268 3.68 -24.35 -8.89
N HIS A 269 3.02 -25.08 -9.78
CA HIS A 269 2.73 -26.50 -9.63
C HIS A 269 3.01 -27.23 -10.95
N GLN A 270 3.86 -28.27 -10.90
CA GLN A 270 4.30 -29.03 -12.09
C GLN A 270 4.83 -28.14 -13.22
N ALA A 271 5.70 -27.18 -12.87
CA ALA A 271 6.27 -26.17 -13.77
C ALA A 271 5.27 -25.18 -14.42
N VAL A 272 3.98 -25.26 -14.09
CA VAL A 272 2.94 -24.33 -14.54
C VAL A 272 2.66 -23.30 -13.46
N LEU A 273 2.50 -22.03 -13.84
CA LEU A 273 2.07 -20.96 -12.95
C LEU A 273 0.54 -20.84 -12.98
N TRP A 274 -0.07 -20.92 -11.79
CA TRP A 274 -1.51 -20.83 -11.56
C TRP A 274 -1.82 -19.59 -10.75
N PHE A 275 -2.97 -18.97 -10.97
CA PHE A 275 -3.46 -17.84 -10.17
C PHE A 275 -4.86 -18.16 -9.59
N ASN A 276 -5.23 -17.49 -8.52
CA ASN A 276 -6.54 -17.66 -7.88
C ASN A 276 -7.62 -16.88 -8.63
N GLN A 277 -8.71 -17.58 -8.99
CA GLN A 277 -9.85 -17.02 -9.72
C GLN A 277 -10.49 -15.84 -8.98
N GLU A 278 -10.91 -16.04 -7.74
CA GLU A 278 -11.65 -15.04 -6.95
C GLU A 278 -10.79 -13.79 -6.70
N ALA A 279 -9.49 -13.97 -6.44
CA ALA A 279 -8.55 -12.86 -6.29
C ALA A 279 -8.43 -12.04 -7.59
N PHE A 280 -8.42 -12.69 -8.75
CA PHE A 280 -8.37 -11.99 -10.02
C PHE A 280 -9.65 -11.18 -10.30
N GLU A 281 -10.81 -11.76 -10.00
CA GLU A 281 -12.10 -11.05 -10.12
C GLU A 281 -12.20 -9.85 -9.17
N GLN A 282 -11.73 -10.01 -7.93
CA GLN A 282 -11.61 -8.91 -6.96
C GLN A 282 -10.69 -7.80 -7.47
N LEU A 283 -9.49 -8.16 -7.97
CA LEU A 283 -8.55 -7.20 -8.53
C LEU A 283 -9.18 -6.40 -9.66
N LEU A 284 -9.82 -7.06 -10.63
CA LEU A 284 -10.49 -6.38 -11.75
C LEU A 284 -11.58 -5.42 -11.28
N GLY A 285 -12.37 -5.80 -10.27
CA GLY A 285 -13.38 -4.93 -9.68
C GLY A 285 -12.78 -3.66 -9.10
N TRP A 286 -11.66 -3.76 -8.37
CA TRP A 286 -11.00 -2.60 -7.77
C TRP A 286 -10.22 -1.75 -8.78
N MET A 287 -9.65 -2.35 -9.82
CA MET A 287 -9.03 -1.61 -10.93
C MET A 287 -10.09 -0.80 -11.68
N LEU A 288 -11.26 -1.38 -11.95
CA LEU A 288 -12.38 -0.63 -12.54
C LEU A 288 -12.86 0.51 -11.62
N LEU A 289 -12.91 0.28 -10.31
CA LEU A 289 -13.28 1.29 -9.33
C LEU A 289 -12.35 2.50 -9.39
N THR A 290 -11.02 2.28 -9.34
CA THR A 290 -10.06 3.39 -9.36
C THR A 290 -10.18 4.22 -10.62
N ALA A 291 -10.28 3.57 -11.77
CA ALA A 291 -10.47 4.29 -13.04
C ALA A 291 -11.80 5.05 -13.06
N THR A 292 -12.87 4.48 -12.50
CA THR A 292 -14.18 5.15 -12.40
C THR A 292 -14.08 6.40 -11.53
N VAL A 293 -13.43 6.32 -10.37
CA VAL A 293 -13.21 7.48 -9.48
C VAL A 293 -12.44 8.57 -10.24
N THR A 294 -11.29 8.22 -10.83
CA THR A 294 -10.45 9.21 -11.54
C THR A 294 -11.15 9.85 -12.74
N ILE A 295 -11.96 9.10 -13.49
CA ILE A 295 -12.68 9.64 -14.65
C ILE A 295 -13.77 10.63 -14.23
N ASN A 296 -14.50 10.31 -13.16
CA ASN A 296 -15.64 11.10 -12.69
C ASN A 296 -15.26 12.22 -11.71
N ALA A 297 -14.01 12.25 -11.24
CA ALA A 297 -13.52 13.27 -10.33
C ALA A 297 -13.18 14.60 -11.03
N ASP A 298 -13.07 14.64 -12.36
CA ASP A 298 -12.79 15.87 -13.11
C ASP A 298 -14.09 16.64 -13.39
N PRO A 299 -14.39 17.75 -12.69
CA PRO A 299 -15.62 18.52 -12.90
C PRO A 299 -15.63 19.26 -14.25
N LEU A 300 -14.48 19.42 -14.90
CA LEU A 300 -14.36 20.07 -16.21
C LEU A 300 -14.56 19.08 -17.36
N ARG A 301 -14.55 17.78 -17.09
CA ARG A 301 -14.75 16.75 -18.11
C ARG A 301 -16.24 16.67 -18.50
N PRO A 302 -16.56 16.77 -19.81
CA PRO A 302 -17.93 16.57 -20.28
C PRO A 302 -18.49 15.18 -19.93
N ALA A 303 -19.75 15.13 -19.47
CA ALA A 303 -20.37 13.90 -18.98
C ALA A 303 -20.49 12.79 -20.06
N ASP A 304 -20.68 13.17 -21.33
CA ASP A 304 -20.70 12.26 -22.48
C ASP A 304 -19.34 11.60 -22.70
N LYS A 305 -18.25 12.36 -22.60
CA LYS A 305 -16.88 11.83 -22.68
C LYS A 305 -16.55 10.92 -21.51
N ALA A 306 -16.90 11.30 -20.29
CA ALA A 306 -16.73 10.47 -19.11
C ALA A 306 -17.49 9.13 -19.25
N ALA A 307 -18.72 9.16 -19.78
CA ALA A 307 -19.51 7.97 -20.04
C ALA A 307 -18.91 7.07 -21.12
N GLN A 308 -18.41 7.64 -22.22
CA GLN A 308 -17.73 6.91 -23.29
C GLN A 308 -16.45 6.22 -22.78
N GLU A 309 -15.62 6.94 -22.02
CA GLU A 309 -14.38 6.38 -21.48
C GLU A 309 -14.67 5.28 -20.44
N SER A 310 -15.67 5.49 -19.59
CA SER A 310 -16.15 4.47 -18.65
C SER A 310 -16.68 3.22 -19.37
N ALA A 311 -17.40 3.38 -20.49
CA ALA A 311 -17.87 2.26 -21.30
C ALA A 311 -16.70 1.48 -21.93
N ALA A 312 -15.74 2.18 -22.53
CA ALA A 312 -14.55 1.56 -23.10
C ALA A 312 -13.73 0.77 -22.05
N LEU A 313 -13.66 1.27 -20.81
CA LEU A 313 -12.99 0.55 -19.73
C LEU A 313 -13.73 -0.70 -19.27
N ARG A 314 -15.06 -0.66 -19.22
CA ARG A 314 -15.86 -1.86 -18.96
C ARG A 314 -15.63 -2.91 -20.04
N ASP A 315 -15.45 -2.51 -21.30
CA ASP A 315 -15.11 -3.43 -22.38
C ASP A 315 -13.73 -4.06 -22.21
N VAL A 316 -12.72 -3.28 -21.79
CA VAL A 316 -11.37 -3.82 -21.46
C VAL A 316 -11.46 -4.82 -20.32
N VAL A 317 -12.14 -4.48 -19.22
CA VAL A 317 -12.33 -5.38 -18.08
C VAL A 317 -13.08 -6.66 -18.48
N LYS A 318 -14.10 -6.55 -19.33
CA LYS A 318 -14.83 -7.70 -19.87
C LYS A 318 -13.92 -8.62 -20.71
N LYS A 319 -13.04 -8.06 -21.54
CA LYS A 319 -12.03 -8.84 -22.29
C LYS A 319 -11.08 -9.57 -21.33
N LEU A 320 -10.68 -8.94 -20.24
CA LEU A 320 -9.83 -9.56 -19.20
C LEU A 320 -10.54 -10.70 -18.47
N GLN A 321 -11.83 -10.55 -18.16
CA GLN A 321 -12.67 -11.61 -17.58
C GLN A 321 -12.80 -12.80 -18.54
N GLN A 322 -13.04 -12.54 -19.84
CA GLN A 322 -13.07 -13.60 -20.85
C GLN A 322 -11.73 -14.32 -20.98
N ALA A 323 -10.62 -13.59 -20.91
CA ALA A 323 -9.28 -14.18 -20.94
C ALA A 323 -9.03 -15.06 -19.70
N GLN A 324 -9.50 -14.64 -18.52
CA GLN A 324 -9.47 -15.44 -17.30
C GLN A 324 -10.21 -16.77 -17.48
N GLU A 325 -11.47 -16.75 -17.94
CA GLU A 325 -12.26 -17.96 -18.18
C GLU A 325 -11.57 -18.92 -19.16
N GLN A 326 -11.02 -18.39 -20.26
CA GLN A 326 -10.34 -19.19 -21.29
C GLN A 326 -8.99 -19.75 -20.83
N SER A 327 -8.35 -19.13 -19.84
CA SER A 327 -7.01 -19.51 -19.38
C SER A 327 -6.97 -20.82 -18.60
N GLY A 328 -8.11 -21.28 -18.07
CA GLY A 328 -8.15 -22.33 -17.06
C GLY A 328 -7.26 -22.01 -15.85
N TYR A 329 -7.17 -20.71 -15.51
CA TYR A 329 -6.40 -20.16 -14.39
C TYR A 329 -4.88 -20.34 -14.47
N GLN A 330 -4.35 -20.56 -15.68
CA GLN A 330 -2.91 -20.63 -15.95
C GLN A 330 -2.40 -19.27 -16.45
N VAL A 331 -1.34 -18.75 -15.85
CA VAL A 331 -0.81 -17.40 -16.15
C VAL A 331 -0.40 -17.26 -17.62
N GLU A 332 0.26 -18.28 -18.18
CA GLU A 332 0.69 -18.25 -19.58
C GLU A 332 -0.50 -18.22 -20.55
N LYS A 333 -1.53 -19.02 -20.28
CA LYS A 333 -2.75 -19.05 -21.10
C LYS A 333 -3.57 -17.77 -20.94
N LEU A 334 -3.58 -17.16 -19.76
CA LEU A 334 -4.21 -15.86 -19.52
C LEU A 334 -3.57 -14.77 -20.39
N LEU A 335 -2.23 -14.70 -20.39
CA LEU A 335 -1.49 -13.78 -21.25
C LEU A 335 -1.74 -14.07 -22.74
N GLN A 336 -1.85 -15.34 -23.14
CA GLN A 336 -2.17 -15.71 -24.52
C GLN A 336 -3.60 -15.31 -24.92
N ALA A 337 -4.59 -15.54 -24.07
CA ALA A 337 -5.98 -15.21 -24.32
C ALA A 337 -6.22 -13.68 -24.38
N ALA A 338 -5.42 -12.91 -23.63
CA ALA A 338 -5.48 -11.45 -23.65
C ALA A 338 -4.80 -10.81 -24.88
N ARG A 339 -3.98 -11.56 -25.64
CA ARG A 339 -3.46 -11.10 -26.93
C ARG A 339 -4.60 -11.11 -27.94
N GLU A 340 -4.99 -9.94 -28.43
CA GLU A 340 -5.91 -9.87 -29.55
C GLU A 340 -5.31 -10.66 -30.73
N LYS A 341 -6.10 -11.60 -31.30
CA LYS A 341 -5.70 -12.22 -32.57
C LYS A 341 -5.59 -11.10 -33.60
N PRO A 342 -4.50 -11.02 -34.39
CA PRO A 342 -4.44 -10.07 -35.49
C PRO A 342 -5.68 -10.28 -36.37
N VAL A 343 -6.38 -9.20 -36.71
CA VAL A 343 -7.44 -9.25 -37.71
C VAL A 343 -6.79 -9.73 -39.01
N THR A 344 -6.99 -11.00 -39.34
CA THR A 344 -6.68 -11.51 -40.68
C THR A 344 -7.67 -10.85 -41.62
N LEU A 345 -7.27 -9.73 -42.23
CA LEU A 345 -7.97 -9.18 -43.38
C LEU A 345 -8.05 -10.30 -44.44
N PRO A 346 -9.24 -10.64 -44.96
CA PRO A 346 -9.33 -11.57 -46.07
C PRO A 346 -8.51 -11.00 -47.24
N PRO A 347 -7.80 -11.85 -48.02
CA PRO A 347 -7.03 -11.38 -49.17
C PRO A 347 -7.96 -10.59 -50.09
N SER A 348 -7.59 -9.35 -50.38
CA SER A 348 -8.34 -8.49 -51.28
C SER A 348 -8.54 -9.21 -52.61
N ALA A 349 -9.79 -9.44 -52.99
CA ALA A 349 -10.15 -9.90 -54.31
C ALA A 349 -9.93 -8.75 -55.32
N SER A 350 -8.66 -8.45 -55.62
CA SER A 350 -8.28 -7.65 -56.78
C SER A 350 -7.99 -8.62 -57.92
N GLY A 351 -9.05 -9.05 -58.58
CA GLY A 351 -8.97 -9.58 -59.93
C GLY A 351 -8.45 -8.50 -60.85
N ILE A 352 -7.25 -8.67 -61.39
CA ILE A 352 -6.81 -8.03 -62.62
C ILE A 352 -6.23 -9.13 -63.50
N ASN A 353 -7.01 -9.47 -64.51
CA ASN A 353 -6.69 -10.41 -65.58
C ASN A 353 -5.83 -9.66 -66.62
N PRO A 354 -4.56 -10.03 -66.89
CA PRO A 354 -3.80 -9.40 -67.95
C PRO A 354 -4.07 -10.09 -69.29
N ALA A 355 -4.78 -9.35 -70.15
CA ALA A 355 -4.62 -9.22 -71.59
C ALA A 355 -4.18 -10.44 -72.44
N ARG A 356 -5.09 -10.79 -73.37
CA ARG A 356 -4.85 -11.52 -74.62
C ARG A 356 -3.62 -10.97 -75.39
N LYS A 357 -2.72 -11.86 -75.82
CA LYS A 357 -1.81 -11.62 -76.96
C LYS A 357 -2.54 -11.87 -78.29
N PRO A 358 -2.35 -11.05 -79.33
CA PRO A 358 -2.67 -11.43 -80.70
C PRO A 358 -1.49 -12.19 -81.35
N PRO A 359 -1.72 -12.98 -82.41
CA PRO A 359 -0.71 -13.84 -83.01
C PRO A 359 0.14 -13.09 -84.04
N SER A 360 1.44 -13.35 -84.03
CA SER A 360 2.38 -13.20 -85.16
C SER A 360 3.54 -14.15 -84.92
#